data_AF-A0A967GSD2-F1
#
_entry.id   AF-A0A967GSD2-F1
#
_cell.length_a   1.000
_cell.length_b   1.000
_cell.length_c   1.000
_cell.angle_alpha   90.00
_cell.angle_beta   90.00
_cell.angle_gamma   90.00
#
_symmetry.space_group_name_H-M   'P 1'
#
loop_
_entity.id
_entity.type
_entity.pdbx_description
1 polymer ?
#
loop_
_entity_poly.entity_id
_entity_poly.type
_entity_poly.pdbx_seq_one_letter_code
_entity_poly.pdbx_strand_id
1 'polypeptide(L)'
;AVTRRRRTLVLRLENCLGRSMVRSLAVFLAVLLSPSLRSADHPARPNIIWIMCDDLGYGDLGCFGQKVISTPNLDRLAGEGMRFTNFYAGCTVCRPSRLSLWTGKHMGNTPIWSNAGYQFKPEDVTVAELLQGAG
;
A
#
# COMPACT_ATOMS: atom_id res chain seq x y z
N ALA A 1 -28.31 65.63 28.30
CA ALA A 1 -28.44 64.18 28.59
C ALA A 1 -28.39 63.26 27.34
N VAL A 2 -28.68 63.76 26.14
CA VAL A 2 -28.79 62.94 24.90
C VAL A 2 -27.42 62.53 24.30
N THR A 3 -26.35 63.29 24.56
CA THR A 3 -24.99 63.02 24.04
C THR A 3 -24.21 61.93 24.78
N ARG A 4 -24.62 61.52 26.00
CA ARG A 4 -23.91 60.51 26.82
C ARG A 4 -24.35 59.06 26.51
N ARG A 5 -25.55 58.86 25.96
CA ARG A 5 -26.08 57.51 25.65
C ARG A 5 -25.56 56.90 24.34
N ARG A 6 -25.16 57.72 23.35
CA ARG A 6 -24.62 57.19 22.07
C ARG A 6 -23.21 56.61 22.18
N ARG A 7 -22.34 57.15 23.05
CA ARG A 7 -20.97 56.63 23.25
C ARG A 7 -20.94 55.24 23.90
N THR A 8 -21.89 54.93 24.77
CA THR A 8 -21.90 53.66 25.53
C THR A 8 -22.35 52.46 24.68
N LEU A 9 -23.16 52.66 23.64
CA LEU A 9 -23.65 51.58 22.77
C LEU A 9 -22.61 51.17 21.72
N VAL A 10 -21.86 52.12 21.16
CA VAL A 10 -20.78 51.88 20.18
C VAL A 10 -19.63 51.08 20.82
N LEU A 11 -19.22 51.45 22.04
CA LEU A 11 -18.21 50.71 22.82
C LEU A 11 -18.61 49.26 23.16
N ARG A 12 -19.91 48.93 23.16
CA ARG A 12 -20.40 47.58 23.45
C ARG A 12 -20.44 46.67 22.20
N LEU A 13 -20.58 47.27 21.01
CA LEU A 13 -20.58 46.56 19.71
C LEU A 13 -19.15 46.27 19.21
N GLU A 14 -18.22 47.21 19.38
CA GLU A 14 -16.80 47.02 19.04
C GLU A 14 -16.15 45.89 19.86
N ASN A 15 -16.54 45.77 21.14
CA ASN A 15 -16.10 44.67 22.02
C ASN A 15 -16.74 43.31 21.70
N CYS A 16 -17.89 43.27 21.00
CA CYS A 16 -18.56 42.02 20.61
C CYS A 16 -17.97 41.43 19.33
N LEU A 17 -17.66 42.26 18.32
CA LEU A 17 -17.00 41.81 17.09
C LEU A 17 -15.57 41.31 17.37
N GLY A 18 -14.79 42.05 18.17
CA GLY A 18 -13.44 41.65 18.55
C GLY A 18 -13.39 40.33 19.34
N ARG A 19 -14.34 40.10 20.26
CA ARG A 19 -14.42 38.86 21.03
C ARG A 19 -14.82 37.64 20.21
N SER A 20 -15.68 37.80 19.21
CA SER A 20 -16.05 36.71 18.28
C SER A 20 -14.86 36.33 17.40
N MET A 21 -14.15 37.34 16.86
CA MET A 21 -12.98 37.12 16.01
C MET A 21 -11.81 36.46 16.75
N VAL A 22 -11.53 36.89 17.99
CA VAL A 22 -10.48 36.29 18.84
C VAL A 22 -10.84 34.86 19.24
N ARG A 23 -12.12 34.55 19.49
CA ARG A 23 -12.58 33.18 19.77
C ARG A 23 -12.44 32.27 18.55
N SER A 24 -12.84 32.73 17.37
CA SER A 24 -12.68 31.96 16.14
C SER A 24 -11.21 31.72 15.80
N LEU A 25 -10.34 32.71 16.00
CA LEU A 25 -8.90 32.56 15.80
C LEU A 25 -8.28 31.61 16.84
N ALA A 26 -8.70 31.69 18.10
CA ALA A 26 -8.23 30.78 19.16
C ALA A 26 -8.68 29.34 18.92
N VAL A 27 -9.90 29.11 18.43
CA VAL A 27 -10.39 27.78 18.03
C VAL A 27 -9.62 27.27 16.81
N PHE A 28 -9.38 28.11 15.80
CA PHE A 28 -8.59 27.73 14.63
C PHE A 28 -7.15 27.39 15.01
N LEU A 29 -6.53 28.17 15.89
CA LEU A 29 -5.18 27.91 16.41
C LEU A 29 -5.17 26.63 17.28
N ALA A 30 -6.19 26.38 18.10
CA ALA A 30 -6.32 25.15 18.89
C ALA A 30 -6.51 23.90 18.02
N VAL A 31 -7.22 24.01 16.89
CA VAL A 31 -7.34 22.95 15.88
C VAL A 31 -6.00 22.70 15.20
N LEU A 32 -5.25 23.75 14.85
CA LEU A 32 -3.90 23.63 14.28
C LEU A 32 -2.86 23.05 15.26
N LEU A 33 -3.02 23.28 16.56
CA LEU A 33 -2.15 22.74 17.61
C LEU A 33 -2.63 21.40 18.18
N SER A 34 -3.72 20.81 17.67
CA SER A 34 -4.22 19.52 18.12
C SER A 34 -3.22 18.41 17.76
N PRO A 35 -2.60 17.72 18.75
CA PRO A 35 -1.60 16.67 18.49
C PRO A 35 -2.21 15.41 17.85
N SER A 36 -3.54 15.30 17.80
CA SER A 36 -4.27 14.15 17.25
C SER A 36 -4.12 13.94 15.74
N LEU A 37 -3.54 14.89 15.01
CA LEU A 37 -3.20 14.73 13.58
C LEU A 37 -1.75 14.29 13.34
N ARG A 38 -0.95 14.12 14.40
CA ARG A 38 0.45 13.68 14.33
C ARG A 38 0.65 12.35 15.04
N SER A 39 0.08 11.30 14.47
CA SER A 39 0.71 9.99 14.44
C SER A 39 0.02 9.16 13.37
N ALA A 40 0.53 9.22 12.14
CA ALA A 40 0.42 8.04 11.29
C ALA A 40 1.37 7.04 11.92
N ASP A 41 0.84 6.19 12.79
CA ASP A 41 1.56 5.00 13.23
C ASP A 41 2.03 4.33 11.94
N HIS A 42 3.35 4.23 11.74
CA HIS A 42 3.86 3.60 10.54
C HIS A 42 3.23 2.20 10.49
N PRO A 43 2.45 1.86 9.46
CA PRO A 43 1.83 0.54 9.41
C PRO A 43 2.94 -0.49 9.60
N ALA A 44 2.72 -1.40 10.55
CA ALA A 44 3.70 -2.42 10.89
C ALA A 44 4.18 -3.08 9.59
N ARG A 45 5.50 -3.11 9.38
CA ARG A 45 6.09 -3.68 8.17
C ARG A 45 5.76 -5.17 8.15
N PRO A 46 4.99 -5.66 7.16
CA PRO A 46 4.64 -7.07 7.13
C PRO A 46 5.85 -7.90 6.71
N ASN A 47 5.95 -9.12 7.22
CA ASN A 47 6.84 -10.11 6.64
C ASN A 47 6.23 -10.61 5.33
N ILE A 48 7.00 -10.56 4.24
CA ILE A 48 6.57 -11.05 2.93
C ILE A 48 7.19 -12.43 2.70
N ILE A 49 6.35 -13.46 2.61
CA ILE A 49 6.76 -14.82 2.27
C ILE A 49 6.24 -15.14 0.88
N TRP A 50 7.14 -15.27 -0.09
CA TRP A 50 6.81 -15.63 -1.46
C TRP A 50 7.01 -17.14 -1.67
N ILE A 51 5.92 -17.88 -1.90
CA ILE A 51 5.95 -19.32 -2.19
C ILE A 51 5.65 -19.52 -3.66
N MET A 52 6.57 -20.12 -4.41
CA MET A 52 6.41 -20.43 -5.82
C MET A 52 6.73 -21.90 -6.07
N CYS A 53 5.77 -22.62 -6.65
CA CYS A 53 5.92 -24.00 -7.07
C CYS A 53 6.34 -24.05 -8.55
N ASP A 54 7.27 -24.95 -8.88
CA ASP A 54 7.61 -25.23 -10.28
C ASP A 54 6.59 -26.19 -10.88
N ASP A 55 6.20 -25.95 -12.14
CA ASP A 55 5.28 -26.79 -12.92
C ASP A 55 3.93 -27.15 -12.26
N LEU A 56 3.45 -26.34 -11.30
CA LEU A 56 2.12 -26.52 -10.69
C LEU A 56 1.02 -26.01 -11.64
N GLY A 57 0.17 -26.92 -12.11
CA GLY A 57 -0.95 -26.61 -12.98
C GLY A 57 -2.09 -25.89 -12.24
N TYR A 58 -2.83 -25.04 -12.97
CA TYR A 58 -3.99 -24.33 -12.44
C TYR A 58 -5.03 -25.26 -11.81
N GLY A 59 -5.24 -26.43 -12.41
CA GLY A 59 -6.20 -27.42 -11.96
C GLY A 59 -5.70 -28.34 -10.84
N ASP A 60 -4.46 -28.21 -10.36
CA ASP A 60 -3.87 -29.22 -9.47
C ASP A 60 -4.23 -29.03 -7.99
N LEU A 61 -4.79 -27.87 -7.62
CA LEU A 61 -5.20 -27.58 -6.23
C LEU A 61 -6.70 -27.79 -6.02
N GLY A 62 -7.06 -28.30 -4.84
CA GLY A 62 -8.46 -28.52 -4.46
C GLY A 62 -9.30 -27.25 -4.56
N CYS A 63 -8.73 -26.11 -4.18
CA CYS A 63 -9.35 -24.79 -4.30
C CYS A 63 -9.63 -24.35 -5.75
N PHE A 64 -9.05 -25.01 -6.75
CA PHE A 64 -9.37 -24.82 -8.18
C PHE A 64 -10.22 -25.95 -8.79
N GLY A 65 -10.65 -26.93 -7.98
CA GLY A 65 -11.73 -27.87 -8.33
C GLY A 65 -11.31 -29.33 -8.55
N GLN A 66 -10.02 -29.68 -8.47
CA GLN A 66 -9.63 -31.09 -8.49
C GLN A 66 -10.00 -31.82 -7.19
N LYS A 67 -10.17 -33.14 -7.27
CA LYS A 67 -10.72 -33.98 -6.20
C LYS A 67 -9.85 -35.17 -5.81
N VAL A 68 -8.70 -35.35 -6.45
CA VAL A 68 -7.85 -36.55 -6.32
C VAL A 68 -6.74 -36.31 -5.29
N ILE A 69 -6.07 -35.16 -5.36
CA ILE A 69 -4.95 -34.81 -4.50
C ILE A 69 -5.48 -33.98 -3.34
N SER A 70 -5.05 -34.26 -2.11
CA SER A 70 -5.45 -33.45 -0.95
C SER A 70 -4.47 -32.28 -0.77
N THR A 71 -4.97 -31.04 -0.83
CA THR A 71 -4.16 -29.82 -0.67
C THR A 71 -4.65 -28.92 0.48
N PRO A 72 -4.89 -29.46 1.70
CA PRO A 72 -5.66 -28.78 2.74
C PRO A 72 -5.03 -27.46 3.21
N ASN A 73 -3.70 -27.36 3.22
CA ASN A 73 -3.02 -26.14 3.64
C ASN A 73 -3.17 -25.00 2.62
N LEU A 74 -3.13 -25.32 1.33
CA LEU A 74 -3.30 -24.33 0.25
C LEU A 74 -4.78 -23.96 0.08
N ASP A 75 -5.68 -24.91 0.29
CA ASP A 75 -7.12 -24.66 0.27
C ASP A 75 -7.54 -23.74 1.43
N ARG A 76 -6.98 -23.96 2.62
CA ARG A 76 -7.16 -23.08 3.78
C ARG A 76 -6.60 -21.69 3.50
N LEU A 77 -5.38 -21.58 2.95
CA LEU A 77 -4.77 -20.29 2.60
C LEU A 77 -5.64 -19.51 1.59
N ALA A 78 -6.21 -20.20 0.60
CA ALA A 78 -7.10 -19.59 -0.38
C ALA A 78 -8.45 -19.14 0.23
N GLY A 79 -8.95 -19.81 1.26
CA GLY A 79 -10.19 -19.46 1.96
C GLY A 79 -10.03 -18.34 3.00
N GLU A 80 -8.87 -18.23 3.64
CA GLU A 80 -8.54 -17.16 4.59
C GLU A 80 -8.08 -15.86 3.89
N GLY A 81 -7.63 -15.96 2.64
CA GLY A 81 -7.05 -14.85 1.89
C GLY A 81 -7.80 -14.52 0.60
N MET A 82 -7.02 -14.08 -0.38
CA MET A 82 -7.50 -13.78 -1.73
C MET A 82 -6.99 -14.84 -2.70
N ARG A 83 -7.88 -15.32 -3.57
CA ARG A 83 -7.56 -16.27 -4.64
C ARG A 83 -7.75 -15.63 -6.01
N PHE A 84 -6.68 -15.58 -6.79
CA PHE A 84 -6.73 -15.12 -8.18
C PHE A 84 -7.09 -16.29 -9.11
N THR A 85 -8.15 -16.13 -9.89
CA THR A 85 -8.55 -17.11 -10.92
C THR A 85 -7.95 -16.82 -12.29
N ASN A 86 -7.36 -15.63 -12.47
CA ASN A 86 -6.68 -15.20 -13.69
C ASN A 86 -5.29 -14.63 -13.34
N PHE A 87 -4.36 -15.52 -13.00
CA PHE A 87 -2.97 -15.17 -12.69
C PHE A 87 -2.03 -15.79 -13.74
N TYR A 88 -1.55 -14.98 -14.67
CA TYR A 88 -0.68 -15.42 -15.76
C TYR A 88 0.78 -15.28 -15.40
N ALA A 89 1.57 -16.33 -15.64
CA ALA A 89 3.02 -16.27 -15.54
C ALA A 89 3.60 -15.34 -16.63
N GLY A 90 4.73 -14.68 -16.35
CA GLY A 90 5.39 -13.81 -17.32
C GLY A 90 5.92 -14.56 -18.55
N CYS A 91 6.16 -15.87 -18.43
CA CYS A 91 6.53 -16.76 -19.53
C CYS A 91 6.09 -18.20 -19.21
N THR A 92 5.99 -19.04 -20.24
CA THR A 92 5.72 -20.49 -20.13
C THR A 92 6.97 -21.32 -19.85
N VAL A 93 8.13 -20.68 -19.69
CA VAL A 93 9.42 -21.34 -19.49
C VAL A 93 10.03 -20.89 -18.16
N CYS A 94 10.63 -21.82 -17.40
CA CYS A 94 10.94 -21.60 -15.98
C CYS A 94 11.89 -20.43 -15.70
N ARG A 95 13.06 -20.36 -16.36
CA ARG A 95 14.02 -19.28 -16.13
C ARG A 95 13.51 -17.89 -16.54
N PRO A 96 12.95 -17.67 -17.75
CA PRO A 96 12.38 -16.37 -18.10
C PRO A 96 11.14 -15.99 -17.26
N SER A 97 10.30 -16.95 -16.84
CA SER A 97 9.18 -16.68 -15.94
C SER A 97 9.68 -16.14 -14.58
N ARG A 98 10.70 -16.78 -14.00
CA ARG A 98 11.36 -16.33 -12.77
C ARG A 98 12.04 -14.97 -12.94
N LEU A 99 12.64 -14.72 -14.10
CA LEU A 99 13.28 -13.43 -14.38
C LEU A 99 12.26 -12.29 -14.47
N SER A 100 11.11 -12.54 -15.10
CA SER A 100 9.99 -11.60 -15.12
C SER A 100 9.48 -11.30 -13.70
N LEU A 101 9.34 -12.33 -12.86
CA LEU A 101 8.98 -12.18 -11.45
C LEU A 101 10.01 -11.35 -10.69
N TRP A 102 11.30 -11.69 -10.79
CA TRP A 102 12.35 -11.06 -9.99
C TRP A 102 12.61 -9.61 -10.39
N THR A 103 12.54 -9.29 -11.68
CA THR A 103 12.85 -7.94 -12.18
C THR A 103 11.61 -7.06 -12.36
N GLY A 104 10.40 -7.64 -12.30
CA GLY A 104 9.16 -6.94 -12.62
C GLY A 104 9.02 -6.55 -14.11
N LYS A 105 9.89 -7.07 -14.98
CA LYS A 105 9.91 -6.74 -16.40
C LYS A 105 9.11 -7.77 -17.21
N HIS A 106 8.46 -7.32 -18.28
CA HIS A 106 7.89 -8.23 -19.28
C HIS A 106 8.99 -8.82 -20.16
N MET A 107 8.68 -9.90 -20.89
CA MET A 107 9.65 -10.68 -21.67
C MET A 107 10.47 -9.87 -22.69
N GLY A 108 9.86 -8.88 -23.34
CA GLY A 108 10.56 -7.98 -24.26
C GLY A 108 11.67 -7.16 -23.62
N ASN A 109 11.67 -7.00 -22.31
CA ASN A 109 12.68 -6.28 -21.54
C ASN A 109 13.52 -7.22 -20.65
N THR A 110 13.49 -8.52 -20.95
CA THR A 110 14.35 -9.51 -20.31
C THR A 110 15.37 -10.09 -21.31
N PRO A 111 16.59 -10.40 -20.86
CA PRO A 111 17.70 -10.83 -21.74
C PRO A 111 17.60 -12.26 -22.29
N ILE A 112 16.70 -13.10 -21.76
CA ILE A 112 16.57 -14.50 -22.17
C ILE A 112 15.13 -14.84 -22.54
N TRP A 113 14.99 -15.73 -23.52
CA TRP A 113 13.69 -16.22 -24.01
C TRP A 113 13.53 -17.74 -23.83
N SER A 114 14.60 -18.42 -23.40
CA SER A 114 14.67 -19.86 -23.19
C SER A 114 15.33 -20.16 -21.84
N ASN A 115 15.46 -21.44 -21.50
CA ASN A 115 16.21 -21.89 -20.32
C ASN A 115 17.75 -21.80 -20.48
N ALA A 116 18.25 -20.91 -21.34
CA ALA A 116 19.66 -20.59 -21.44
C ALA A 116 20.19 -19.99 -20.12
N GLY A 117 21.45 -20.25 -19.80
CA GLY A 117 22.12 -19.69 -18.61
C GLY A 117 22.00 -18.17 -18.57
N TYR A 118 21.58 -17.63 -17.44
CA TYR A 118 21.61 -16.18 -17.19
C TYR A 118 22.25 -15.90 -15.84
N GLN A 119 23.18 -14.96 -15.84
CA GLN A 119 23.79 -14.42 -14.64
C GLN A 119 23.32 -12.98 -14.51
N PHE A 120 22.79 -12.64 -13.33
CA PHE A 120 22.40 -11.28 -13.02
C PHE A 120 23.61 -10.35 -13.13
N LYS A 121 23.39 -9.22 -13.78
CA LYS A 121 24.38 -8.15 -13.88
C LYS A 121 24.13 -7.11 -12.79
N PRO A 122 25.13 -6.28 -12.42
CA PRO A 122 24.95 -5.23 -11.42
C PRO A 122 23.82 -4.24 -11.71
N GLU A 123 23.46 -4.05 -12.98
CA GLU A 123 22.35 -3.18 -13.39
C GLU A 123 20.95 -3.84 -13.27
N ASP A 124 20.88 -5.15 -13.05
CA ASP A 124 19.61 -5.85 -12.92
C ASP A 124 19.03 -5.69 -11.52
N VAL A 125 18.16 -4.70 -11.35
CA VAL A 125 17.44 -4.51 -10.09
C VAL A 125 16.36 -5.58 -9.92
N THR A 126 16.39 -6.25 -8.77
CA THR A 126 15.45 -7.28 -8.36
C THR A 126 14.49 -6.78 -7.26
N VAL A 127 13.34 -7.43 -7.14
CA VAL A 127 12.37 -7.19 -6.06
C VAL A 127 13.00 -7.38 -4.67
N ALA A 128 13.97 -8.29 -4.54
CA ALA A 128 14.67 -8.50 -3.27
C ALA A 128 15.53 -7.29 -2.86
N GLU A 129 16.24 -6.68 -3.81
CA GLU A 129 17.02 -5.46 -3.56
C GLU A 129 16.11 -4.27 -3.26
N LEU A 130 14.97 -4.16 -3.95
CA LEU A 130 13.96 -3.14 -3.64
C LEU A 130 13.39 -3.31 -2.23
N LEU A 131 13.09 -4.54 -1.81
CA LEU A 131 12.61 -4.82 -0.45
C LEU A 131 13.70 -4.56 0.59
N GLN A 132 14.96 -4.91 0.32
CA GLN A 132 16.08 -4.61 1.21
C GLN A 132 16.25 -3.10 1.42
N GLY A 133 16.07 -2.29 0.38
CA GLY A 133 16.11 -0.83 0.47
C GLY A 133 14.92 -0.22 1.22
N ALA A 134 13.79 -0.93 1.31
CA ALA A 134 12.61 -0.49 2.04
C ALA A 134 12.70 -0.73 3.57
N GLY A 135 13.73 -1.47 4.02
CA GLY A 135 14.01 -1.82 5.42
C GLY A 135 13.19 -3.00 5.91
#